data_AF-A0A9P6XWK5-F1
#
_entry.id   AF-A0A9P6XWK5-F1
#
_cell.length_a   1.000
_cell.length_b   1.000
_cell.length_c   1.000
_cell.angle_alpha   90.00
_cell.angle_beta   90.00
_cell.angle_gamma   90.00
#
_symmetry.space_group_name_H-M   'P 1'
#
loop_
_entity.id
_entity.type
_entity.pdbx_description
1 polymer ?
#
loop_
_entity_poly.entity_id
_entity_poly.type
_entity_poly.pdbx_seq_one_letter_code
_entity_poly.pdbx_strand_id
1 'polypeptide(L)'
;MFKHSLEVMKFNEGFEFDILLGTDILPKMNIGLTGVAFKIEGDHSHSDTTANDQMIYENINIDIKNEHEPDKSPAGTSEQRAEFFRVIDGSLKENQSIPISSSCPMPESIIHLPTKEGATAYRRQYPIPHSLRPSTPSCPQKK
;
A
#
# COMPACT_ATOMS: atom_id res chain seq x y z
N MET A 1 22.00 10.94 -19.81
CA MET A 1 20.75 11.65 -19.47
C MET A 1 19.61 10.69 -19.77
N PHE A 2 18.86 10.28 -18.76
CA PHE A 2 17.73 9.36 -18.94
C PHE A 2 16.53 10.15 -19.47
N LYS A 3 15.88 9.63 -20.52
CA LYS A 3 14.65 10.20 -21.06
C LYS A 3 13.49 9.54 -20.34
N HIS A 4 12.73 10.33 -19.58
CA HIS A 4 11.52 9.84 -18.90
C HIS A 4 10.31 10.02 -19.82
N SER A 5 9.47 8.99 -19.90
CA SER A 5 8.18 9.02 -20.60
C SER A 5 7.13 8.32 -19.75
N LEU A 6 5.91 8.85 -19.76
CA LEU A 6 4.75 8.19 -19.16
C LEU A 6 4.28 7.09 -20.11
N GLU A 7 4.12 5.87 -19.59
CA GLU A 7 3.64 4.72 -20.33
C GLU A 7 2.61 3.97 -19.48
N VAL A 8 1.50 3.56 -20.11
CA VAL A 8 0.51 2.68 -19.50
C VAL A 8 0.72 1.28 -20.06
N MET A 9 1.36 0.43 -19.28
CA MET A 9 1.56 -0.97 -19.64
C MET A 9 0.29 -1.77 -19.33
N LYS A 10 -0.17 -2.56 -20.30
CA LYS A 10 -1.20 -3.57 -20.04
C LYS A 10 -0.53 -4.74 -19.34
N PHE A 11 -0.97 -5.06 -18.12
CA PHE A 11 -0.58 -6.32 -17.49
C PHE A 11 -1.10 -7.45 -18.36
N ASN A 12 -0.17 -8.21 -18.94
CA ASN A 12 -0.52 -9.34 -19.78
C ASN A 12 -0.89 -10.49 -18.84
N GLU A 13 -2.16 -10.86 -18.78
CA GLU A 13 -2.66 -11.97 -17.94
C GLU A 13 -2.11 -13.34 -18.39
N GLY A 14 -1.42 -13.40 -19.54
CA GLY A 14 -0.77 -14.59 -20.07
C GLY A 14 0.67 -14.81 -19.61
N PHE A 15 1.19 -14.03 -18.66
CA PHE A 15 2.48 -14.35 -18.03
C PHE A 15 2.28 -15.51 -17.05
N GLU A 16 2.77 -16.69 -17.43
CA GLU A 16 2.76 -17.90 -16.59
C GLU A 16 3.84 -17.85 -15.47
N PHE A 17 4.47 -16.70 -15.25
CA PHE A 17 5.51 -16.54 -14.25
C PHE A 17 5.36 -15.24 -13.47
N ASP A 18 5.63 -15.32 -12.17
CA ASP A 18 5.66 -14.17 -11.29
C ASP A 18 6.89 -13.30 -11.57
N ILE A 19 6.69 -11.99 -11.72
CA ILE A 19 7.79 -11.02 -11.82
C ILE A 19 8.31 -10.76 -10.41
N LEU A 20 9.45 -11.35 -10.07
CA LEU A 20 10.14 -11.13 -8.80
C LEU A 20 11.11 -9.95 -8.93
N LEU A 21 10.76 -8.82 -8.32
CA LEU A 21 11.62 -7.65 -8.21
C LEU A 21 12.28 -7.60 -6.84
N GLY A 22 13.61 -7.70 -6.81
CA GLY A 22 14.39 -7.58 -5.59
C GLY A 22 14.40 -6.16 -5.02
N THR A 23 14.56 -6.05 -3.70
CA THR A 23 14.65 -4.77 -2.97
C THR A 23 15.89 -3.96 -3.36
N ASP A 24 16.86 -4.57 -4.04
CA ASP A 24 18.05 -3.92 -4.58
C ASP A 24 17.80 -3.20 -5.92
N ILE A 25 16.76 -3.63 -6.66
CA ILE A 25 16.40 -3.06 -7.98
C ILE A 25 15.33 -1.98 -7.83
N LEU A 26 14.40 -2.13 -6.88
CA LEU A 26 13.29 -1.19 -6.68
C LEU A 26 13.74 0.28 -6.47
N PRO A 27 14.73 0.58 -5.61
CA PRO A 27 15.24 1.94 -5.46
C PRO A 27 15.89 2.48 -6.75
N LYS A 28 16.58 1.63 -7.52
CA LYS A 28 17.22 2.02 -8.79
C LYS A 28 16.20 2.39 -9.87
N MET A 29 15.01 1.80 -9.81
CA MET A 29 13.89 2.14 -10.69
C MET A 29 13.01 3.26 -10.13
N ASN A 30 13.41 3.90 -9.03
CA ASN A 30 12.61 4.92 -8.36
C ASN A 30 11.21 4.40 -7.98
N ILE A 31 11.11 3.14 -7.55
CA ILE A 31 9.87 2.56 -7.00
C ILE A 31 10.00 2.55 -5.48
N GLY A 32 9.13 3.30 -4.79
CA GLY A 32 9.05 3.32 -3.34
C GLY A 32 8.17 2.19 -2.82
N LEU A 33 8.68 1.37 -1.91
CA LEU A 33 7.88 0.43 -1.13
C LEU A 33 7.29 1.15 0.09
N THR A 34 5.98 1.35 0.12
CA THR A 34 5.27 1.99 1.24
C THR A 34 4.20 1.05 1.81
N GLY A 35 3.95 1.11 3.12
CA GLY A 35 2.91 0.29 3.78
C GLY A 35 3.22 -1.21 3.91
N VAL A 36 4.42 -1.65 3.54
CA VAL A 36 4.88 -3.02 3.79
C VAL A 36 5.41 -3.12 5.21
N ALA A 37 5.13 -4.24 5.88
CA ALA A 37 5.70 -4.54 7.19
C ALA A 37 7.22 -4.58 7.08
N PHE A 38 7.89 -3.54 7.58
CA PHE A 38 9.35 -3.49 7.67
C PHE A 38 9.81 -4.15 8.96
N LYS A 39 11.07 -4.60 8.97
CA LYS A 39 11.70 -5.12 10.19
C LYS A 39 11.79 -3.99 11.22
N ILE A 40 11.03 -4.14 12.32
CA ILE A 40 11.18 -3.29 13.49
C ILE A 40 12.53 -3.63 14.12
N GLU A 41 13.34 -2.61 14.43
CA GLU A 41 14.64 -2.80 15.06
C GLU A 41 14.49 -3.58 16.38
N GLY A 42 15.16 -4.72 16.47
CA GLY A 42 15.16 -5.64 17.60
C GLY A 42 16.19 -6.76 17.39
N ASP A 43 16.49 -7.52 18.45
CA ASP A 43 17.58 -8.53 18.63
C ASP A 43 17.75 -9.64 17.55
N HIS A 44 17.01 -9.56 16.44
CA HIS A 44 17.10 -10.47 15.28
C HIS A 44 17.41 -9.72 13.96
N SER A 45 17.95 -8.51 14.05
CA SER A 45 18.60 -7.86 12.92
C SER A 45 19.94 -8.55 12.64
N HIS A 46 20.04 -9.26 11.51
CA HIS A 46 21.34 -9.70 11.02
C HIS A 46 22.13 -8.45 10.62
N SER A 47 23.37 -8.34 11.09
CA SER A 47 24.28 -7.20 10.84
C SER A 47 24.45 -6.85 9.36
N ASP A 48 24.13 -7.80 8.48
CA ASP A 48 24.40 -7.73 7.06
C ASP A 48 23.26 -7.05 6.28
N THR A 49 22.12 -6.76 6.92
CA THR A 49 20.92 -6.17 6.27
C THR A 49 20.58 -4.75 6.71
N THR A 50 21.11 -4.29 7.85
CA THR A 50 20.71 -2.99 8.45
C THR A 50 21.10 -1.78 7.59
N ALA A 51 22.26 -1.79 6.93
CA ALA A 51 22.71 -0.66 6.11
C ALA A 51 21.90 -0.47 4.81
N ASN A 52 21.21 -1.52 4.33
CA ASN A 52 20.53 -1.51 3.03
C ASN A 52 19.09 -0.99 3.13
N ASP A 53 18.43 -1.19 4.27
CA ASP A 53 17.04 -0.79 4.45
C ASP A 53 16.89 0.75 4.60
N GLN A 54 17.89 1.45 5.14
CA GLN A 54 17.91 2.92 5.14
C GLN A 54 17.82 3.53 3.74
N MET A 55 18.46 2.93 2.73
CA MET A 55 18.39 3.41 1.34
C MET A 55 16.98 3.29 0.74
N ILE A 56 16.13 2.41 1.27
CA ILE A 56 14.72 2.30 0.85
C ILE A 56 13.94 3.52 1.34
N TYR A 57 14.29 4.10 2.49
CA TYR A 57 13.69 5.33 3.00
C TYR A 57 14.28 6.60 2.38
N GLU A 58 15.49 6.55 1.84
CA GLU A 58 16.08 7.64 1.04
C GLU A 58 15.51 7.72 -0.39
N ASN A 59 14.51 6.90 -0.72
CA ASN A 59 13.86 6.89 -2.02
C ASN A 59 13.29 8.28 -2.33
N ILE A 60 13.81 8.89 -3.40
CA ILE A 60 13.52 10.27 -3.83
C ILE A 60 12.03 10.55 -4.10
N ASN A 61 11.19 9.52 -4.20
CA ASN A 61 9.75 9.66 -4.41
C ASN A 61 8.93 9.71 -3.13
N ILE A 62 9.54 9.44 -1.97
CA ILE A 62 8.86 9.61 -0.68
C ILE A 62 9.04 11.06 -0.29
N ASP A 63 7.96 11.83 -0.38
CA ASP A 63 7.96 13.22 0.04
C ASP A 63 7.91 13.33 1.57
N ILE A 64 9.04 13.03 2.21
CA ILE A 64 9.19 13.07 3.68
C ILE A 64 9.00 14.51 4.21
N LYS A 65 9.30 15.51 3.38
CA LYS A 65 9.23 16.94 3.73
C LYS A 65 7.88 17.57 3.40
N ASN A 66 6.97 16.83 2.76
CA ASN A 66 5.66 17.30 2.33
C ASN A 66 5.76 18.55 1.42
N GLU A 67 6.78 18.58 0.54
CA GLU A 67 7.06 19.65 -0.41
C GLU A 67 6.11 19.63 -1.63
N HIS A 68 5.39 18.53 -1.86
CA HIS A 68 4.52 18.33 -3.01
C HIS A 68 3.06 18.18 -2.59
N GLU A 69 2.18 19.00 -3.19
CA GLU A 69 0.75 18.84 -2.99
C GLU A 69 0.24 17.56 -3.67
N PRO A 70 -0.65 16.79 -3.01
CA PRO A 70 -1.35 15.67 -3.64
C PRO A 70 -2.01 16.09 -4.95
N ASP A 71 -1.98 15.20 -5.94
CA ASP A 71 -2.46 15.42 -7.31
C ASP A 71 -1.73 16.51 -8.13
N LYS A 72 -0.84 17.31 -7.53
CA LYS A 72 -0.03 18.32 -8.23
C LYS A 72 1.45 17.96 -8.27
N SER A 73 1.74 16.72 -8.66
CA SER A 73 3.12 16.29 -8.89
C SER A 73 3.76 17.10 -10.04
N PRO A 74 5.02 17.55 -9.90
CA PRO A 74 5.76 18.24 -10.96
C PRO A 74 6.23 17.32 -12.10
N ALA A 75 5.85 16.04 -12.07
CA ALA A 75 6.31 15.04 -13.05
C ALA A 75 5.60 15.17 -14.41
N GLY A 76 6.40 15.32 -15.48
CA GLY A 76 5.94 15.39 -16.86
C GLY A 76 5.46 16.78 -17.30
N THR A 77 5.19 16.96 -18.59
CA THR A 77 4.57 18.19 -19.10
C THR A 77 3.05 18.16 -18.93
N SER A 78 2.39 19.32 -18.99
CA SER A 78 0.93 19.42 -18.88
C SER A 78 0.21 18.58 -19.94
N GLU A 79 0.75 18.51 -21.15
CA GLU A 79 0.22 17.71 -22.25
C GLU A 79 0.36 16.21 -21.99
N GLN A 80 1.54 15.77 -21.52
CA GLN A 80 1.79 14.37 -21.19
C GLN A 80 0.88 13.90 -20.05
N ARG A 81 0.67 14.77 -19.05
CA ARG A 81 -0.24 14.48 -17.94
C ARG A 81 -1.69 14.37 -18.42
N ALA A 82 -2.15 15.29 -19.26
CA ALA A 82 -3.51 15.23 -19.83
C ALA A 82 -3.74 13.93 -20.63
N GLU A 83 -2.75 13.53 -21.44
CA GLU A 83 -2.82 12.28 -22.19
C GLU A 83 -2.85 11.05 -21.26
N PHE A 84 -2.02 11.04 -20.22
CA PHE A 84 -2.01 9.97 -19.23
C PHE A 84 -3.36 9.81 -18.52
N PHE A 85 -3.94 10.93 -18.02
CA PHE A 85 -5.26 10.91 -17.38
C PHE A 85 -6.36 10.45 -18.34
N ARG A 86 -6.28 10.82 -19.62
CA ARG A 86 -7.23 10.33 -20.65
C ARG A 86 -7.21 8.82 -20.78
N VAL A 87 -6.03 8.19 -20.71
CA VAL A 87 -5.88 6.73 -20.83
C VAL A 87 -6.41 6.01 -19.59
N ILE A 88 -6.15 6.53 -18.38
CA ILE A 88 -6.54 5.85 -17.13
C ILE A 88 -7.97 6.16 -16.65
N ASP A 89 -8.63 7.18 -17.20
CA ASP A 89 -9.96 7.65 -16.77
C ASP A 89 -11.02 6.53 -16.75
N GLY A 90 -10.98 5.60 -17.71
CA GLY A 90 -11.86 4.43 -17.74
C GLY A 90 -11.69 3.56 -16.49
N SER A 91 -10.46 3.15 -16.19
CA SER A 91 -10.15 2.32 -15.02
C SER A 91 -10.42 3.05 -13.70
N LEU A 92 -10.21 4.37 -13.64
CA LEU A 92 -10.55 5.17 -12.47
C LEU A 92 -12.06 5.16 -12.19
N LYS A 93 -12.88 5.33 -13.23
CA LYS A 93 -14.35 5.28 -13.11
C LYS A 93 -14.85 3.90 -12.71
N GLU A 94 -14.28 2.84 -13.28
CA GLU A 94 -14.58 1.46 -12.89
C GLU A 94 -14.24 1.22 -11.42
N ASN A 95 -13.06 1.63 -10.96
CA ASN A 95 -12.66 1.52 -9.56
C ASN A 95 -13.58 2.33 -8.61
N GLN A 96 -14.02 3.52 -9.02
CA GLN A 96 -14.97 4.34 -8.24
C GLN A 96 -16.37 3.73 -8.17
N SER A 97 -16.75 2.91 -9.14
CA SER A 97 -18.05 2.24 -9.16
C SER A 97 -18.13 1.03 -8.22
N ILE A 98 -17.00 0.56 -7.69
CA ILE A 98 -16.94 -0.57 -6.75
C ILE A 98 -17.66 -0.17 -5.44
N PRO A 99 -18.70 -0.90 -5.01
CA PRO A 99 -19.40 -0.59 -3.78
C PRO A 99 -18.47 -0.65 -2.57
N ILE A 100 -18.57 0.31 -1.66
CA ILE A 100 -17.79 0.33 -0.41
C ILE A 100 -18.06 -0.91 0.46
N SER A 101 -19.25 -1.49 0.33
CA SER A 101 -19.64 -2.72 1.03
C SER A 101 -19.16 -4.02 0.37
N SER A 102 -18.49 -3.93 -0.78
CA SER A 102 -17.97 -5.11 -1.47
C SER A 102 -16.78 -5.70 -0.71
N SER A 103 -16.59 -7.01 -0.86
CA SER A 103 -15.44 -7.74 -0.32
C SER A 103 -14.48 -8.11 -1.44
N CYS A 104 -13.21 -8.30 -1.12
CA CYS A 104 -12.22 -8.74 -2.10
C CYS A 104 -12.65 -10.11 -2.67
N PRO A 105 -12.75 -10.28 -4.00
CA PRO A 105 -13.17 -11.55 -4.61
C PRO A 105 -12.07 -12.62 -4.58
N MET A 106 -10.84 -12.25 -4.21
CA MET A 106 -9.68 -13.12 -4.16
C MET A 106 -9.83 -14.18 -3.05
N PRO A 107 -9.70 -15.49 -3.34
CA PRO A 107 -9.93 -16.54 -2.34
C PRO A 107 -8.95 -16.45 -1.14
N GLU A 108 -7.75 -15.93 -1.37
CA GLU A 108 -6.72 -15.68 -0.36
C GLU A 108 -7.12 -14.60 0.66
N SER A 109 -8.12 -13.77 0.33
CA SER A 109 -8.66 -12.79 1.28
C SER A 109 -9.50 -13.43 2.39
N ILE A 110 -9.87 -14.71 2.24
CA ILE A 110 -10.67 -15.45 3.20
C ILE A 110 -9.72 -16.12 4.21
N ILE A 111 -9.73 -15.63 5.45
CA ILE A 111 -8.93 -16.20 6.53
C ILE A 111 -9.71 -17.31 7.23
N HIS A 112 -9.26 -18.55 7.09
CA HIS A 112 -9.81 -19.70 7.81
C HIS A 112 -9.06 -19.92 9.13
N LEU A 113 -9.74 -19.68 10.26
CA LEU A 113 -9.20 -19.97 11.58
C LEU A 113 -9.56 -21.41 11.98
N PRO A 114 -8.57 -22.26 12.35
CA PRO A 114 -8.82 -23.62 12.80
C PRO A 114 -9.42 -23.60 14.21
N THR A 115 -10.73 -23.38 14.29
CA THR A 115 -11.50 -23.37 15.53
C THR A 115 -12.29 -24.68 15.65
N LYS A 116 -12.39 -25.22 16.86
CA LYS A 116 -13.26 -26.38 17.12
C LYS A 116 -14.71 -25.96 16.91
N GLU A 117 -15.53 -26.81 16.30
CA GLU A 117 -16.96 -26.53 16.12
C GLU A 117 -17.63 -26.19 17.47
N GLY A 118 -18.38 -25.08 17.50
CA GLY A 118 -19.06 -24.60 18.70
C GLY A 118 -18.16 -23.89 19.74
N ALA A 119 -16.88 -23.66 19.46
CA ALA A 119 -16.00 -22.94 20.38
C ALA A 119 -16.22 -21.43 20.33
N THR A 120 -16.81 -20.87 21.38
CA THR A 120 -16.96 -19.42 21.56
C THR A 120 -15.97 -18.89 22.60
N ALA A 121 -15.18 -17.88 22.24
CA ALA A 121 -14.28 -17.21 23.18
C ALA A 121 -14.96 -15.97 23.78
N TYR A 122 -15.30 -16.02 25.06
CA TYR A 122 -15.78 -14.85 25.82
C TYR A 122 -14.61 -14.22 26.57
N ARG A 123 -14.14 -13.06 26.11
CA ARG A 123 -13.18 -12.24 26.88
C ARG A 123 -13.82 -10.91 27.24
N ARG A 124 -13.74 -10.54 28.51
CA ARG A 124 -14.14 -9.20 28.96
C ARG A 124 -13.15 -8.19 28.40
N GLN A 125 -13.65 -7.10 27.83
CA GLN A 125 -12.82 -5.97 27.44
C GLN A 125 -12.16 -5.37 28.69
N TYR A 126 -10.85 -5.14 28.67
CA TYR A 126 -10.16 -4.45 29.75
C TYR A 126 -10.64 -2.99 29.85
N PRO A 127 -10.66 -2.39 31.06
CA PRO A 127 -11.00 -0.98 31.23
C PRO A 127 -10.10 -0.09 30.37
N ILE A 128 -10.70 0.72 29.48
CA ILE A 128 -9.96 1.68 28.65
C ILE A 128 -9.63 2.93 29.49
N PRO A 129 -8.36 3.35 29.60
CA PRO A 129 -7.96 4.58 30.29
C PRO A 129 -8.70 5.80 29.74
N HIS A 130 -9.07 6.74 30.62
CA HIS A 130 -9.85 7.92 30.23
C HIS A 130 -9.18 8.78 29.15
N SER A 131 -7.86 8.87 29.14
CA SER A 131 -7.06 9.60 28.15
C SER A 131 -7.10 8.99 26.74
N LEU A 132 -7.38 7.69 26.62
CA LEU A 132 -7.40 6.95 25.35
C LEU A 132 -8.82 6.73 24.82
N ARG A 133 -9.84 7.22 25.52
CA ARG A 133 -11.22 7.15 25.04
C ARG A 133 -11.38 8.18 23.92
N PRO A 134 -11.79 7.77 22.70
CA PRO A 134 -12.04 8.73 21.64
C PRO A 134 -13.14 9.69 22.07
N SER A 135 -12.92 10.99 21.85
CA SER A 135 -13.84 12.07 22.22
C SER A 135 -15.11 12.13 21.36
N THR A 136 -15.18 11.33 20.29
CA THR A 136 -16.34 11.20 19.41
C THR A 136 -16.63 9.73 19.12
N PRO A 137 -17.90 9.28 19.15
CA PRO A 137 -18.28 7.94 18.74
C PRO A 137 -18.43 7.92 17.22
N SER A 138 -17.34 8.05 16.47
CA SER A 138 -17.39 8.05 15.00
C SER A 138 -17.40 6.65 14.39
N CYS A 139 -17.17 5.60 15.18
CA CYS A 139 -17.29 4.22 14.73
C CYS A 139 -18.35 3.47 15.55
N PRO A 140 -19.50 3.12 14.97
CA PRO A 140 -20.55 2.43 15.69
C PRO A 140 -20.12 0.99 16.02
N GLN A 141 -20.19 0.66 17.30
CA GLN A 141 -20.26 -0.72 17.77
C GLN A 141 -21.54 -1.32 17.19
N LYS A 142 -21.43 -2.18 16.17
CA LYS A 142 -22.59 -2.93 15.65
C LYS A 142 -23.19 -3.75 16.81
N LYS A 143 -24.49 -3.57 17.03
CA LYS A 143 -25.32 -4.39 17.93
C LYS A 143 -25.47 -5.80 17.38
#